data_AF-A0A415YBY6-F1
#
_entry.id   AF-A0A415YBY6-F1
#
_cell.length_a   1.000
_cell.length_b   1.000
_cell.length_c   1.000
_cell.angle_alpha   90.00
_cell.angle_beta   90.00
_cell.angle_gamma   90.00
#
_symmetry.space_group_name_H-M   'P 1'
#
loop_
_entity.id
_entity.type
_entity.pdbx_description
1 polymer ?
#
loop_
_entity_poly.entity_id
_entity_poly.type
_entity_poly.pdbx_seq_one_letter_code
_entity_poly.pdbx_strand_id
1 'polypeptide(L)'
;MKKMTNNVIDTYNAVTGSIVAVLSYILGEHWILFVAFLALNIADWLTGWMKASMAGKENSGAGWKGVLKKLGYWIMIMVAFGASAVFVEIGKVIGVDLGVTTLLGWFVLASLLINEIRSIVENFVEAGFNVPAVLVKGLEVADKVVNKDQEEE
;
A
#
# COMPACT_ATOMS: atom_id res chain seq x y z
N MET A 1 -38.86 13.47 -4.55
CA MET A 1 -37.52 13.82 -4.00
C MET A 1 -37.08 12.88 -2.87
N LYS A 2 -37.83 12.73 -1.78
CA LYS A 2 -37.48 11.89 -0.60
C LYS A 2 -37.05 10.44 -0.90
N LYS A 3 -37.70 9.78 -1.87
CA LYS A 3 -37.40 8.38 -2.26
C LYS A 3 -36.06 8.23 -3.00
N MET A 4 -35.65 9.25 -3.75
CA MET A 4 -34.39 9.24 -4.50
C MET A 4 -33.20 9.54 -3.59
N THR A 5 -33.38 10.43 -2.60
CA THR A 5 -32.38 10.72 -1.57
C THR A 5 -32.08 9.50 -0.70
N ASN A 6 -33.10 8.71 -0.33
CA ASN A 6 -32.93 7.47 0.42
C ASN A 6 -32.12 6.43 -0.36
N ASN A 7 -32.40 6.23 -1.66
CA ASN A 7 -31.65 5.27 -2.48
C ASN A 7 -30.16 5.61 -2.59
N VAL A 8 -29.80 6.90 -2.66
CA VAL A 8 -28.39 7.34 -2.71
C VAL A 8 -27.71 7.07 -1.36
N ILE A 9 -28.39 7.37 -0.25
CA ILE A 9 -27.89 7.10 1.10
C ILE A 9 -27.76 5.59 1.34
N ASP A 10 -28.72 4.79 0.89
CA ASP A 10 -28.72 3.33 1.02
C ASP A 10 -27.59 2.70 0.19
N THR A 11 -27.35 3.22 -1.02
CA THR A 11 -26.21 2.78 -1.85
C THR A 11 -24.88 3.18 -1.22
N TYR A 12 -24.77 4.41 -0.72
CA TYR A 12 -23.58 4.88 0.02
C TYR A 12 -23.32 4.02 1.26
N ASN A 13 -24.35 3.71 2.04
CA ASN A 13 -24.24 2.87 3.23
C ASN A 13 -23.92 1.42 2.88
N ALA A 14 -24.45 0.88 1.78
CA ALA A 14 -24.11 -0.47 1.31
C ALA A 14 -22.65 -0.55 0.85
N VAL A 15 -22.17 0.43 0.08
CA VAL A 15 -20.77 0.51 -0.36
C VAL A 15 -19.84 0.74 0.82
N THR A 16 -20.16 1.71 1.68
CA THR A 16 -19.34 2.02 2.86
C THR A 16 -19.37 0.87 3.86
N GLY A 17 -20.52 0.26 4.09
CA GLY A 17 -20.69 -0.88 4.99
C GLY A 17 -20.00 -2.15 4.49
N SER A 18 -20.01 -2.42 3.19
CA SER A 18 -19.25 -3.53 2.60
C SER A 18 -17.75 -3.27 2.66
N ILE A 19 -17.28 -2.04 2.40
CA ILE A 19 -15.89 -1.64 2.62
C ILE A 19 -15.50 -1.83 4.09
N VAL A 20 -16.31 -1.33 5.04
CA VAL A 20 -16.05 -1.47 6.48
C VAL A 20 -16.08 -2.92 6.92
N ALA A 21 -16.97 -3.77 6.39
CA ALA A 21 -17.02 -5.19 6.71
C ALA A 21 -15.80 -5.95 6.16
N VAL A 22 -15.41 -5.69 4.90
CA VAL A 22 -14.21 -6.26 4.29
C VAL A 22 -12.96 -5.79 5.01
N LEU A 23 -12.87 -4.49 5.32
CA LEU A 23 -11.80 -3.94 6.14
C LEU A 23 -11.83 -4.53 7.55
N SER A 24 -12.96 -4.68 8.22
CA SER A 24 -13.00 -5.28 9.57
C SER A 24 -12.61 -6.76 9.54
N TYR A 25 -12.93 -7.48 8.46
CA TYR A 25 -12.52 -8.87 8.25
C TYR A 25 -11.00 -8.99 8.01
N ILE A 26 -10.42 -8.09 7.21
CA ILE A 26 -8.98 -8.10 6.89
C ILE A 26 -8.13 -7.48 8.02
N LEU A 27 -8.61 -6.38 8.60
CA LEU A 27 -7.95 -5.60 9.65
C LEU A 27 -8.18 -6.20 11.04
N GLY A 28 -9.20 -7.02 11.28
CA GLY A 28 -9.70 -7.33 12.63
C GLY A 28 -8.62 -7.74 13.64
N GLU A 29 -7.80 -8.74 13.30
CA GLU A 29 -6.73 -9.24 14.18
C GLU A 29 -5.39 -8.52 13.95
N HIS A 30 -5.17 -7.97 12.74
CA HIS A 30 -3.86 -7.47 12.30
C HIS A 30 -3.87 -6.00 11.86
N TRP A 31 -4.83 -5.20 12.36
CA TRP A 31 -5.01 -3.78 12.01
C TRP A 31 -3.75 -2.96 12.23
N ILE A 32 -2.90 -3.38 13.18
CA ILE A 32 -1.62 -2.74 13.47
C ILE A 32 -0.70 -2.68 12.24
N LEU A 33 -0.75 -3.66 11.34
CA LEU A 33 0.05 -3.67 10.11
C LEU A 33 -0.38 -2.57 9.13
N PHE A 34 -1.67 -2.26 9.08
CA PHE A 34 -2.22 -1.22 8.22
C PHE A 34 -1.98 0.17 8.80
N VAL A 35 -2.03 0.31 10.12
CA VAL A 35 -1.58 1.53 10.81
C VAL A 35 -0.09 1.76 10.63
N ALA A 36 0.73 0.71 10.71
CA ALA A 36 2.15 0.80 10.40
C ALA A 36 2.39 1.22 8.94
N PHE A 37 1.63 0.65 7.99
CA PHE A 37 1.71 1.06 6.58
C PHE A 37 1.32 2.53 6.38
N LEU A 38 0.24 2.98 7.02
CA LEU A 38 -0.17 4.39 6.99
C LEU A 38 0.89 5.32 7.59
N ALA A 39 1.47 4.94 8.73
CA ALA A 39 2.54 5.71 9.37
C ALA A 39 3.77 5.82 8.46
N LEU A 40 4.15 4.73 7.78
CA LEU A 40 5.23 4.74 6.78
C LEU A 40 4.90 5.62 5.57
N ASN A 41 3.66 5.59 5.07
CA ASN A 41 3.22 6.47 3.97
C ASN A 41 3.36 7.95 4.36
N ILE A 42 2.96 8.31 5.59
CA ILE A 42 3.08 9.69 6.10
C ILE A 42 4.56 10.05 6.26
N ALA A 43 5.36 9.19 6.89
CA ALA A 43 6.79 9.40 7.08
C ALA A 43 7.51 9.58 5.74
N ASP A 44 7.23 8.72 4.75
CA ASP A 44 7.82 8.81 3.43
C ASP A 44 7.48 10.14 2.75
N TRP A 45 6.21 10.54 2.77
CA TRP A 45 5.79 11.82 2.21
C TRP A 45 6.48 13.01 2.89
N LEU A 46 6.62 12.98 4.21
CA LEU A 46 7.35 14.01 4.96
C LEU A 46 8.85 14.02 4.61
N THR A 47 9.49 12.86 4.52
CA THR A 47 10.92 12.78 4.17
C THR A 47 11.20 13.21 2.73
N GLY A 48 10.31 12.88 1.78
CA GLY A 48 10.41 13.33 0.40
C GLY A 48 10.20 14.83 0.26
N TRP A 49 9.28 15.41 1.03
CA TRP A 49 9.13 16.86 1.10
C TRP A 49 10.35 17.55 1.71
N MET A 50 10.88 17.02 2.83
CA MET A 50 12.09 17.53 3.47
C MET A 50 13.28 17.52 2.50
N LYS A 51 13.50 16.42 1.78
CA LYS A 51 14.50 16.31 0.71
C LYS A 51 14.31 17.40 -0.35
N ALA A 52 13.09 17.57 -0.87
CA ALA A 52 12.82 18.56 -1.90
C ALA A 52 13.04 20.01 -1.42
N SER A 53 12.70 20.29 -0.17
CA SER A 53 12.92 21.58 0.50
C SER A 53 14.42 21.88 0.65
N MET A 54 15.20 20.92 1.16
CA MET A 54 16.66 21.05 1.29
C MET A 54 17.36 21.25 -0.06
N ALA A 55 16.83 20.64 -1.12
CA ALA A 55 17.32 20.82 -2.49
C ALA A 55 16.86 22.12 -3.17
N GLY A 56 16.02 22.94 -2.51
CA GLY A 56 15.45 24.16 -3.07
C GLY A 56 14.52 23.94 -4.26
N LYS A 57 14.00 22.72 -4.43
CA LYS A 57 13.19 22.29 -5.59
C LYS A 57 11.77 21.89 -5.15
N GLU A 58 11.13 22.74 -4.35
CA GLU A 58 9.77 22.49 -3.88
C GLU A 58 8.78 22.58 -5.04
N ASN A 59 8.02 21.51 -5.28
CA ASN A 59 6.98 21.47 -6.30
C ASN A 59 5.71 20.82 -5.71
N SER A 60 4.65 21.60 -5.58
CA SER A 60 3.35 21.14 -5.07
C SER A 60 2.75 20.02 -5.93
N GLY A 61 2.98 20.04 -7.25
CA GLY A 61 2.56 18.98 -8.16
C GLY A 61 3.28 17.66 -7.92
N ALA A 62 4.55 17.69 -7.52
CA ALA A 62 5.29 16.49 -7.14
C ALA A 62 4.76 15.91 -5.82
N GLY A 63 4.46 16.77 -4.84
CA GLY A 63 3.82 16.38 -3.58
C GLY A 63 2.46 15.71 -3.77
N TRP A 64 1.60 16.28 -4.64
CA TRP A 64 0.30 15.70 -4.96
C TRP A 64 0.42 14.36 -5.68
N LYS A 65 1.34 14.22 -6.64
CA LYS A 65 1.65 12.93 -7.28
C LYS A 65 2.08 11.88 -6.25
N GLY A 66 2.87 12.27 -5.25
CA GLY A 66 3.26 11.39 -4.15
C GLY A 66 2.07 10.86 -3.34
N VAL A 67 1.09 11.72 -3.05
CA VAL A 67 -0.15 11.32 -2.37
C VAL A 67 -0.99 10.39 -3.25
N LEU A 68 -1.16 10.70 -4.54
CA LEU A 68 -1.91 9.85 -5.47
C LEU A 68 -1.27 8.46 -5.62
N LYS A 69 0.06 8.37 -5.67
CA LYS A 69 0.80 7.10 -5.70
C LYS A 69 0.48 6.25 -4.47
N LYS A 70 0.52 6.84 -3.28
CA LYS A 70 0.18 6.17 -2.01
C LYS A 70 -1.28 5.71 -1.97
N LEU A 71 -2.23 6.51 -2.46
CA LEU A 71 -3.62 6.08 -2.62
C LEU A 71 -3.76 4.87 -3.55
N GLY A 72 -2.97 4.82 -4.64
CA GLY A 72 -2.87 3.65 -5.51
C GLY A 72 -2.41 2.39 -4.76
N TYR A 73 -1.51 2.53 -3.79
CA TYR A 73 -1.04 1.41 -2.97
C TYR A 73 -2.14 0.82 -2.10
N TRP A 74 -3.00 1.67 -1.51
CA TRP A 74 -4.19 1.22 -0.78
C TRP A 74 -5.19 0.47 -1.68
N ILE A 75 -5.35 0.92 -2.93
CA ILE A 75 -6.19 0.22 -3.91
C ILE A 75 -5.60 -1.17 -4.22
N MET A 76 -4.28 -1.28 -4.42
CA MET A 76 -3.63 -2.57 -4.65
C MET A 76 -3.82 -3.54 -3.48
N ILE A 77 -3.72 -3.06 -2.25
CA ILE A 77 -3.99 -3.87 -1.04
C ILE A 77 -5.44 -4.38 -1.06
N MET A 78 -6.42 -3.51 -1.30
CA MET A 78 -7.83 -3.91 -1.38
C MET A 78 -8.08 -4.95 -2.48
N VAL A 79 -7.50 -4.76 -3.66
CA VAL A 79 -7.62 -5.71 -4.77
C VAL A 79 -6.99 -7.06 -4.42
N ALA A 80 -5.81 -7.08 -3.79
CA ALA A 80 -5.13 -8.32 -3.43
C ALA A 80 -5.90 -9.15 -2.40
N PHE A 81 -6.38 -8.52 -1.33
CA PHE A 81 -7.22 -9.20 -0.34
C PHE A 81 -8.61 -9.55 -0.89
N GLY A 82 -9.21 -8.69 -1.71
CA GLY A 82 -10.48 -8.98 -2.37
C GLY A 82 -10.38 -10.19 -3.31
N ALA A 83 -9.32 -10.26 -4.13
CA ALA A 83 -9.05 -11.41 -4.98
C ALA A 83 -8.82 -12.69 -4.17
N SER A 84 -8.09 -12.59 -3.05
CA SER A 84 -7.90 -13.71 -2.13
C SER A 84 -9.23 -14.26 -1.60
N ALA A 85 -10.14 -13.39 -1.18
CA ALA A 85 -11.47 -13.79 -0.72
C ALA A 85 -12.30 -14.47 -1.83
N VAL A 86 -12.23 -13.94 -3.06
CA VAL A 86 -12.88 -14.55 -4.24
C VAL A 86 -12.33 -15.95 -4.51
N PHE A 87 -11.01 -16.15 -4.45
CA PHE A 87 -10.41 -17.47 -4.64
C PHE A 87 -10.81 -18.47 -3.56
N VAL A 88 -10.87 -18.05 -2.29
CA VAL A 88 -11.37 -18.90 -1.21
C VAL A 88 -12.80 -19.36 -1.49
N GLU A 89 -13.67 -18.47 -1.98
CA GLU A 89 -15.06 -18.82 -2.32
C GLU A 89 -15.13 -19.78 -3.52
N ILE A 90 -14.33 -19.54 -4.57
CA ILE A 90 -14.21 -20.47 -5.70
C ILE A 90 -13.77 -21.86 -5.22
N GLY A 91 -12.80 -21.92 -4.30
CA GLY A 91 -12.30 -23.16 -3.69
C GLY A 91 -13.43 -24.00 -3.08
N LYS A 92 -14.35 -23.35 -2.34
CA LYS A 92 -15.54 -24.03 -1.79
C LYS A 92 -16.43 -24.63 -2.87
N VAL A 93 -16.63 -23.91 -3.98
CA VAL A 93 -17.49 -24.37 -5.10
C VAL A 93 -16.88 -25.58 -5.80
N ILE A 94 -15.56 -25.61 -6.00
CA ILE A 94 -14.86 -26.70 -6.70
C ILE A 94 -14.38 -27.82 -5.77
N GLY A 95 -14.62 -27.71 -4.46
CA GLY A 95 -14.19 -28.69 -3.47
C GLY A 95 -12.68 -28.72 -3.20
N VAL A 96 -11.97 -27.61 -3.43
CA VAL A 96 -10.52 -27.48 -3.21
C VAL A 96 -10.27 -26.42 -2.14
N ASP A 97 -9.40 -26.71 -1.17
CA ASP A 97 -8.99 -25.72 -0.18
C ASP A 97 -8.02 -24.70 -0.81
N LEU A 98 -8.53 -23.49 -1.08
CA LEU A 98 -7.78 -22.36 -1.58
C LEU A 98 -7.46 -21.33 -0.48
N GLY A 99 -7.50 -21.71 0.80
CA GLY A 99 -7.15 -20.84 1.93
C GLY A 99 -5.74 -20.23 1.83
N VAL A 100 -4.80 -20.93 1.17
CA VAL A 100 -3.45 -20.43 0.89
C VAL A 100 -3.43 -19.13 0.08
N THR A 101 -4.48 -18.83 -0.69
CA THR A 101 -4.56 -17.62 -1.50
C THR A 101 -4.66 -16.35 -0.65
N THR A 102 -5.04 -16.45 0.62
CA THR A 102 -4.97 -15.34 1.59
C THR A 102 -3.56 -14.76 1.74
N LEU A 103 -2.52 -15.57 1.50
CA LEU A 103 -1.12 -15.12 1.51
C LEU A 103 -0.84 -14.07 0.43
N LEU A 104 -1.62 -14.00 -0.64
CA LEU A 104 -1.45 -12.99 -1.70
C LEU A 104 -1.67 -11.58 -1.15
N GLY A 105 -2.75 -11.37 -0.39
CA GLY A 105 -3.02 -10.09 0.28
C GLY A 105 -1.89 -9.68 1.22
N TRP A 106 -1.44 -10.63 2.05
CA TRP A 106 -0.33 -10.42 2.99
C TRP A 106 1.00 -10.13 2.29
N PHE A 107 1.28 -10.83 1.20
CA PHE A 107 2.50 -10.63 0.41
C PHE A 107 2.53 -9.24 -0.24
N VAL A 108 1.40 -8.78 -0.78
CA VAL A 108 1.29 -7.42 -1.35
C VAL A 108 1.49 -6.38 -0.26
N LEU A 109 0.84 -6.52 0.91
CA LEU A 109 1.03 -5.60 2.03
C LEU A 109 2.49 -5.55 2.50
N ALA A 110 3.13 -6.71 2.67
CA ALA A 110 4.53 -6.81 3.07
C ALA A 110 5.48 -6.16 2.04
N SER A 111 5.23 -6.39 0.75
CA SER A 111 6.03 -5.80 -0.33
C SER A 111 5.90 -4.28 -0.35
N LEU A 112 4.70 -3.75 -0.16
CA LEU A 112 4.47 -2.31 -0.09
C LEU A 112 5.08 -1.67 1.16
N LEU A 113 5.06 -2.35 2.31
CA LEU A 113 5.78 -1.91 3.52
C LEU A 113 7.28 -1.76 3.25
N ILE A 114 7.90 -2.75 2.62
CA ILE A 114 9.33 -2.71 2.25
C ILE A 114 9.60 -1.55 1.28
N ASN A 115 8.71 -1.31 0.32
CA ASN A 115 8.85 -0.21 -0.63
C ASN A 115 8.83 1.16 0.06
N GLU A 116 7.93 1.40 1.01
CA GLU A 116 7.90 2.67 1.77
C GLU A 116 9.16 2.82 2.64
N ILE A 117 9.63 1.74 3.27
CA ILE A 117 10.88 1.76 4.06
C ILE A 117 12.07 2.13 3.16
N ARG A 118 12.16 1.56 1.95
CA ARG A 118 13.22 1.93 1.01
C ARG A 118 13.12 3.40 0.62
N SER A 119 11.94 3.87 0.24
CA SER A 119 11.73 5.25 -0.18
C SER A 119 12.16 6.24 0.91
N ILE A 120 11.88 5.95 2.19
CA ILE A 120 12.35 6.74 3.34
C ILE A 120 13.88 6.75 3.43
N VAL A 121 14.52 5.57 3.33
CA VAL A 121 15.97 5.43 3.38
C VAL A 121 16.64 6.22 2.24
N GLU A 122 16.09 6.13 1.03
CA GLU A 122 16.55 6.87 -0.14
C GLU A 122 16.44 8.38 0.06
N ASN A 123 15.29 8.86 0.55
CA ASN A 123 15.07 10.28 0.86
C ASN A 123 16.11 10.80 1.88
N PHE A 124 16.45 10.01 2.91
CA PHE A 124 17.49 10.40 3.87
C PHE A 124 18.89 10.46 3.25
N VAL A 125 19.25 9.48 2.41
CA VAL A 125 20.55 9.48 1.71
C VAL A 125 20.67 10.71 0.82
N GLU A 126 19.63 11.03 0.03
CA GLU A 126 19.65 12.17 -0.88
C GLU A 126 19.57 13.52 -0.17
N ALA A 127 18.98 13.57 1.02
CA ALA A 127 18.99 14.76 1.88
C ALA A 127 20.34 14.95 2.63
N GLY A 128 21.31 14.04 2.45
CA GLY A 128 22.66 14.17 3.00
C GLY A 128 22.82 13.65 4.43
N PHE A 129 21.85 12.88 4.95
CA PHE A 129 21.99 12.23 6.25
C PHE A 129 22.96 11.06 6.19
N ASN A 130 23.68 10.81 7.29
CA ASN A 130 24.58 9.66 7.40
C ASN A 130 23.80 8.37 7.73
N VAL A 131 23.27 7.71 6.70
CA VAL A 131 22.51 6.46 6.83
C VAL A 131 23.45 5.25 6.88
N PRO A 132 23.25 4.28 7.80
CA PRO A 132 24.06 3.07 7.86
C PRO A 132 24.11 2.31 6.52
N ALA A 133 25.32 1.99 6.06
CA ALA A 133 25.55 1.35 4.76
C ALA A 133 24.81 0.01 4.57
N VAL A 134 24.51 -0.70 5.66
CA VAL A 134 23.73 -1.95 5.63
C VAL A 134 22.31 -1.71 5.11
N LEU A 135 21.69 -0.58 5.44
CA LEU A 135 20.34 -0.24 4.99
C LEU A 135 20.34 0.16 3.51
N VAL A 136 21.35 0.92 3.09
CA VAL A 136 21.49 1.36 1.70
C VAL A 136 21.79 0.15 0.79
N LYS A 137 22.84 -0.61 1.09
CA LYS A 137 23.27 -1.74 0.24
C LYS A 137 22.31 -2.91 0.31
N GLY A 138 21.73 -3.21 1.48
CA GLY A 138 20.78 -4.32 1.63
C GLY A 138 19.52 -4.12 0.80
N LEU A 139 18.95 -2.91 0.83
CA LEU A 139 17.74 -2.60 0.08
C LEU A 139 18.00 -2.44 -1.42
N GLU A 140 19.16 -1.91 -1.80
CA GLU A 140 19.57 -1.77 -3.21
C GLU A 140 19.83 -3.14 -3.87
N VAL A 141 20.50 -4.06 -3.17
CA VAL A 141 20.71 -5.43 -3.66
C VAL A 141 19.38 -6.18 -3.75
N ALA A 142 18.53 -6.08 -2.74
CA ALA A 142 17.19 -6.66 -2.79
C ALA A 142 16.38 -6.10 -3.98
N ASP A 143 16.52 -4.81 -4.27
CA ASP A 143 15.87 -4.20 -5.43
C ASP A 143 16.33 -4.81 -6.75
N LYS A 144 17.64 -4.79 -6.97
CA LYS A 144 18.25 -5.21 -8.22
C LYS A 144 18.00 -6.68 -8.50
N VAL A 145 17.82 -7.50 -7.47
CA VAL A 145 17.48 -8.92 -7.64
C VAL A 145 16.00 -9.10 -7.97
N VAL A 146 15.11 -8.32 -7.35
CA VAL A 146 13.65 -8.43 -7.57
C VAL A 146 13.21 -7.83 -8.90
N ASN A 147 13.81 -6.71 -9.30
CA ASN A 147 13.42 -5.96 -10.50
C ASN A 147 14.37 -6.18 -11.69
N LYS A 148 15.31 -7.12 -11.59
CA LYS A 148 16.32 -7.39 -12.64
C LYS A 148 15.72 -7.68 -14.01
N ASP A 149 14.54 -8.29 -14.03
CA ASP A 149 13.86 -8.74 -15.26
C ASP A 149 12.88 -7.67 -15.81
N GLN A 150 12.74 -6.51 -15.15
CA GLN A 150 11.87 -5.41 -15.61
C GLN A 150 12.59 -4.39 -16.52
N GLU A 151 13.92 -4.48 -16.64
CA GLU A 151 14.73 -3.61 -17.51
C GLU A 151 15.05 -4.23 -18.89
N GLU A 152 14.65 -5.49 -19.13
CA GLU A 152 14.90 -6.22 -20.40
C GLU A 152 13.67 -6.32 -21.34
N GLU A 153 12.55 -5.65 -21.05
CA GLU A 153 11.41 -5.42 -21.97
C GLU A 153 11.25 -3.94 -22.34
#